data_AF-A0A661Y1E6-F1
#
_entry.id   AF-A0A661Y1E6-F1
#
_cell.length_a   1.000
_cell.length_b   1.000
_cell.length_c   1.000
_cell.angle_alpha   90.00
_cell.angle_beta   90.00
_cell.angle_gamma   90.00
#
_symmetry.space_group_name_H-M   'P 1'
#
loop_
_entity.id
_entity.type
_entity.pdbx_description
1 polymer ?
#
loop_
_entity_poly.entity_id
_entity_poly.type
_entity_poly.pdbx_seq_one_letter_code
_entity_poly.pdbx_strand_id
1 'polypeptide(L)'
;MIYRFRVILDAHEDVFRDIEIEAVANLEDLHNTITQAFGFAGQEMASFYVSNDLWQQGEEIALFEMSEVPGSIRIMSETPIKDVT
;
A
#
# COMPACT_ATOMS: atom_id res chain seq x y z
N MET A 1 -16.66 0.34 -7.96
CA MET A 1 -16.39 -1.01 -7.43
C MET A 1 -15.68 -0.83 -6.10
N ILE A 2 -16.00 -1.64 -5.09
CA ILE A 2 -15.35 -1.60 -3.77
C ILE A 2 -14.45 -2.82 -3.66
N TYR A 3 -13.20 -2.61 -3.27
CA TYR A 3 -12.31 -3.69 -2.86
C TYR A 3 -12.40 -3.89 -1.36
N ARG A 4 -12.26 -5.14 -0.94
CA ARG A 4 -12.14 -5.52 0.47
C ARG A 4 -10.80 -6.20 0.69
N PHE A 5 -9.89 -5.52 1.38
CA PHE A 5 -8.58 -6.03 1.74
C PHE A 5 -8.58 -6.53 3.17
N ARG A 6 -7.89 -7.64 3.43
CA ARG A 6 -7.47 -8.01 4.78
C ARG A 6 -6.00 -7.65 4.94
N VAL A 7 -5.72 -6.79 5.90
CA VAL A 7 -4.36 -6.37 6.25
C VAL A 7 -3.98 -7.03 7.55
N ILE A 8 -2.89 -7.78 7.54
CA ILE A 8 -2.37 -8.53 8.69
C ILE A 8 -1.11 -7.82 9.15
N LEU A 9 -1.05 -7.49 10.44
CA LEU A 9 0.14 -6.93 11.06
C LEU A 9 1.09 -8.07 11.40
N ASP A 10 2.33 -7.97 10.95
CA ASP A 10 3.39 -8.93 11.31
C ASP A 10 3.85 -8.68 12.76
N ALA A 11 3.15 -9.31 13.70
CA ALA A 11 3.40 -9.21 15.13
C ALA A 11 3.20 -10.59 15.79
N HIS A 12 3.63 -10.72 17.06
CA HIS A 12 3.49 -11.97 17.81
C HIS A 12 2.03 -12.41 18.02
N GLU A 13 1.11 -11.46 18.10
CA GLU A 13 -0.33 -11.71 18.23
C GLU A 13 -1.02 -11.51 16.88
N ASP A 14 -2.06 -12.29 16.61
CA ASP A 14 -2.86 -12.16 15.40
C ASP A 14 -3.67 -10.86 15.41
N VAL A 15 -3.15 -9.84 14.74
CA VAL A 15 -3.83 -8.55 14.57
C VAL A 15 -4.08 -8.31 13.10
N PHE A 16 -5.35 -8.13 12.72
CA PHE A 16 -5.73 -7.78 11.35
C PHE A 16 -6.83 -6.72 11.31
N ARG A 17 -6.99 -6.09 10.14
CA ARG A 17 -8.06 -5.17 9.80
C ARG A 17 -8.63 -5.56 8.44
N ASP A 18 -9.96 -5.59 8.34
CA ASP A 18 -10.63 -5.63 7.04
C ASP A 18 -10.91 -4.17 6.63
N ILE A 19 -10.48 -3.79 5.44
CA ILE A 19 -10.60 -2.44 4.87
C ILE A 19 -11.44 -2.52 3.61
N GLU A 20 -12.49 -1.71 3.53
CA GLU A 20 -13.27 -1.51 2.32
C GLU A 20 -12.90 -0.14 1.72
N ILE A 21 -12.51 -0.13 0.44
CA ILE A 21 -12.03 1.08 -0.24
C ILE A 21 -12.47 1.08 -1.70
N GLU A 22 -12.69 2.25 -2.27
CA GLU A 22 -13.06 2.38 -3.68
C GLU A 22 -11.90 1.97 -4.59
N ALA A 23 -12.20 1.22 -5.65
CA ALA A 23 -11.19 0.78 -6.63
C ALA A 23 -10.48 1.95 -7.35
N VAL A 24 -11.09 3.14 -7.34
CA VAL A 24 -10.52 4.36 -7.95
C VAL A 24 -9.63 5.16 -6.99
N ALA A 25 -9.63 4.82 -5.70
CA ALA A 25 -8.68 5.39 -4.74
C ALA A 25 -7.25 4.99 -5.11
N ASN A 26 -6.28 5.79 -4.71
CA ASN A 26 -4.87 5.50 -4.96
C ASN A 26 -4.24 4.69 -3.79
N LEU A 27 -3.00 4.26 -3.97
CA LEU A 27 -2.29 3.50 -2.93
C LEU A 27 -1.93 4.36 -1.71
N GLU A 28 -1.87 5.69 -1.84
CA GLU A 28 -1.64 6.58 -0.70
C GLU A 28 -2.88 6.64 0.19
N ASP A 29 -4.08 6.69 -0.39
CA ASP A 29 -5.35 6.57 0.32
C ASP A 29 -5.41 5.24 1.09
N LEU A 30 -4.98 4.14 0.45
CA LEU A 30 -4.90 2.83 1.10
C LEU A 30 -3.88 2.82 2.24
N HIS A 31 -2.68 3.37 2.03
CA HIS A 31 -1.65 3.52 3.07
C HIS A 31 -2.18 4.29 4.28
N ASN A 32 -2.79 5.46 4.06
CA ASN A 32 -3.37 6.29 5.11
C ASN A 32 -4.51 5.59 5.85
N THR A 33 -5.34 4.83 5.13
CA THR A 33 -6.40 4.04 5.73
C THR A 33 -5.84 2.92 6.62
N ILE A 34 -4.77 2.25 6.17
CA ILE A 34 -4.07 1.23 6.97
C ILE A 34 -3.47 1.85 8.23
N THR A 35 -2.66 2.91 8.10
CA THR A 35 -2.01 3.54 9.26
C THR A 35 -3.02 4.01 10.29
N GLN A 36 -4.11 4.63 9.85
CA GLN A 36 -5.22 5.03 10.73
C GLN A 36 -5.90 3.83 11.40
N ALA A 37 -6.16 2.74 10.67
CA ALA A 37 -6.85 1.55 11.22
C ALA A 37 -6.04 0.81 12.29
N PHE A 38 -4.71 0.91 12.22
CA PHE A 38 -3.79 0.36 13.23
C PHE A 38 -3.36 1.39 14.30
N GLY A 39 -3.73 2.66 14.15
CA GLY A 39 -3.43 3.72 15.13
C GLY A 39 -1.98 4.23 15.08
N PHE A 40 -1.32 4.10 13.92
CA PHE A 40 0.01 4.68 13.71
C PHE A 40 -0.06 6.19 13.52
N ALA A 41 1.06 6.88 13.76
CA ALA A 41 1.11 8.35 13.75
C ALA A 41 1.11 8.94 12.33
N GLY A 42 1.34 8.12 11.29
CA GLY A 42 1.31 8.53 9.89
C GLY A 42 2.55 9.32 9.46
N GLN A 43 3.65 9.15 10.18
CA GLN A 43 4.95 9.79 9.89
C GLN A 43 5.97 8.79 9.30
N GLU A 44 5.58 7.53 9.24
CA GLU A 44 6.42 6.44 8.80
C GLU A 44 6.52 6.44 7.26
N MET A 45 7.75 6.30 6.74
CA MET A 45 7.94 6.03 5.32
C MET A 45 7.43 4.62 5.01
N ALA A 46 6.84 4.45 3.83
CA ALA A 46 6.29 3.17 3.40
C ALA A 46 6.44 2.95 1.89
N SER A 47 6.43 1.69 1.50
CA SER A 47 6.35 1.22 0.11
C SER A 47 5.42 0.01 0.05
N PHE A 48 4.66 -0.09 -1.04
CA PHE A 48 4.02 -1.34 -1.44
C PHE A 48 4.91 -2.07 -2.45
N TYR A 49 4.78 -3.39 -2.51
CA TYR A 49 5.44 -4.20 -3.53
C TYR A 49 4.43 -5.08 -4.23
N VAL A 50 4.45 -5.10 -5.56
CA VAL A 50 3.69 -6.06 -6.36
C VAL A 50 4.42 -7.39 -6.31
N SER A 51 3.70 -8.47 -6.01
CA SER A 51 4.26 -9.83 -6.02
C SER A 51 3.89 -10.56 -7.31
N ASN A 52 4.69 -11.56 -7.68
CA ASN A 52 4.31 -12.49 -8.75
C ASN A 52 3.47 -13.66 -8.20
N ASP A 53 3.04 -14.57 -9.08
CA ASP A 53 2.22 -15.75 -8.73
C ASP A 53 2.88 -16.69 -7.69
N LEU A 54 4.20 -16.56 -7.50
CA LEU A 54 5.00 -17.31 -6.54
C LEU A 54 5.25 -16.54 -5.23
N TRP A 55 4.53 -15.43 -5.00
CA TRP A 55 4.69 -14.54 -3.84
C TRP A 55 6.09 -13.92 -3.71
N GLN A 56 6.84 -13.83 -4.81
CA GLN A 56 8.14 -13.17 -4.80
C GLN A 56 7.94 -11.67 -4.95
N GLN A 57 8.64 -10.89 -4.12
CA GLN A 57 8.62 -9.43 -4.16
C GLN A 57 9.13 -8.92 -5.51
N GLY A 58 8.36 -8.03 -6.13
CA GLY A 58 8.64 -7.44 -7.44
C GLY A 58 8.75 -5.92 -7.38
N GLU A 59 8.00 -5.24 -8.25
CA GLU A 59 8.04 -3.78 -8.41
C GLU A 59 7.67 -3.06 -7.11
N GLU A 60 8.47 -2.03 -6.77
CA GLU A 60 8.22 -1.12 -5.66
C GLU A 60 7.31 0.04 -6.07
N ILE A 61 6.39 0.40 -5.19
CA ILE A 61 5.56 1.59 -5.30
C ILE A 61 5.70 2.39 -4.00
N ALA A 62 6.47 3.48 -4.06
CA ALA A 62 6.91 4.23 -2.89
C ALA A 62 5.92 5.34 -2.50
N LEU A 63 5.86 5.68 -1.20
CA LEU A 63 5.06 6.80 -0.70
C LEU A 63 5.59 8.15 -1.21
N PHE A 64 6.92 8.29 -1.29
CA PHE A 64 7.59 9.47 -1.80
C PHE A 64 8.71 9.09 -2.77
N GLU A 65 8.95 9.94 -3.75
CA GLU A 65 10.07 9.76 -4.67
C GLU A 65 11.39 10.10 -3.97
N MET A 66 12.21 9.07 -3.72
CA MET A 66 13.54 9.22 -3.12
C MET A 66 14.67 8.84 -4.10
N SER A 67 14.34 8.50 -5.35
CA SER A 67 15.31 8.11 -6.37
C SER A 67 16.09 9.31 -6.91
N GLU A 68 17.37 9.08 -7.23
CA GLU A 68 18.22 10.08 -7.87
C GLU A 68 17.75 10.49 -9.27
N VAL A 69 17.05 9.57 -9.96
CA VAL A 69 16.49 9.80 -11.29
C VAL A 69 14.98 10.03 -11.16
N PRO A 70 14.47 11.22 -11.52
CA PRO A 70 13.03 11.50 -11.52
C PRO A 70 12.27 10.55 -12.46
N GLY A 71 11.12 10.06 -11.99
CA GLY A 71 10.24 9.12 -12.69
C GLY A 71 10.76 7.68 -12.72
N SER A 72 11.80 7.33 -11.96
CA SER A 72 12.36 5.96 -11.96
C SER A 72 11.63 5.00 -11.02
N ILE A 73 10.88 5.52 -10.05
CA ILE A 73 10.07 4.73 -9.11
C ILE A 73 8.61 5.18 -9.23
N ARG A 74 7.68 4.22 -9.17
CA ARG A 74 6.24 4.49 -9.18
C ARG A 74 5.80 5.02 -7.82
N ILE A 75 4.92 6.02 -7.80
CA ILE A 75 4.48 6.68 -6.57
C ILE A 75 3.04 6.30 -6.21
N MET A 76 2.78 6.11 -4.92
CA MET A 76 1.48 5.71 -4.39
C MET A 76 0.34 6.67 -4.76
N SER A 77 0.60 7.98 -4.69
CA SER A 77 -0.36 9.06 -4.96
C SER A 77 -0.89 9.05 -6.41
N GLU A 78 -0.08 8.53 -7.33
CA GLU A 78 -0.36 8.46 -8.76
C GLU A 78 -0.82 7.08 -9.22
N THR A 79 -0.89 6.10 -8.30
CA THR A 79 -1.21 4.71 -8.62
C THR A 79 -2.58 4.31 -8.06
N PRO A 80 -3.64 4.27 -8.88
CA PRO A 80 -4.93 3.69 -8.52
C PRO A 80 -4.79 2.23 -8.07
N ILE A 81 -5.53 1.83 -7.06
CA ILE A 81 -5.53 0.45 -6.54
C ILE A 81 -5.89 -0.56 -7.64
N LYS A 82 -6.88 -0.22 -8.48
CA LYS A 82 -7.33 -1.07 -9.61
C LYS A 82 -6.24 -1.36 -10.66
N ASP A 83 -5.16 -0.59 -10.69
CA ASP A 83 -4.10 -0.77 -11.69
C ASP A 83 -3.07 -1.82 -11.24
N VAL A 84 -3.17 -2.30 -9.99
CA VAL A 84 -2.24 -3.27 -9.38
C VAL A 84 -2.96 -4.46 -8.73
N THR A 85 -4.25 -4.66 -9.02
CA THR A 85 -5.09 -5.74 -8.48
C THR A 85 -5.85 -6.48 -9.56
#